data_AF-A0A662J3F5-F1
#
_entry.id   AF-A0A662J3F5-F1
#
_cell.length_a   1.000
_cell.length_b   1.000
_cell.length_c   1.000
_cell.angle_alpha   90.00
_cell.angle_beta   90.00
_cell.angle_gamma   90.00
#
_symmetry.space_group_name_H-M   'P 1'
#
loop_
_entity.id
_entity.type
_entity.pdbx_description
1 polymer ?
#
loop_
_entity_poly.entity_id
_entity_poly.type
_entity_poly.pdbx_seq_one_letter_code
_entity_poly.pdbx_strand_id
1 'polypeptide(L)'
;MERRRPREEDNKDNRGEGGNPRILGILTKLIGMLNQLPRRYEKIFSRYKSLKNLRRTFDRQTKRIAHRLGNPRLLRIHFHTLRHWKATMEYYRTKDILHVMEILGHKNTLIYTPLVKFEEGDKFICKVARNPKGDSGAHRGGL
;
A
#
# COMPACT_ATOMS: atom_id res chain seq x y z
N MET A 1 14.67 20.31 48.71
CA MET A 1 13.49 20.25 47.80
C MET A 1 13.94 19.64 46.48
N GLU A 2 13.91 18.31 46.41
CA GLU A 2 14.29 17.54 45.22
C GLU A 2 13.23 17.75 44.13
N ARG A 3 13.56 18.43 43.03
CA ARG A 3 12.63 18.60 41.90
C ARG A 3 12.48 17.25 41.21
N ARG A 4 11.32 16.61 41.39
CA ARG A 4 10.95 15.36 40.70
C ARG A 4 11.12 15.56 39.18
N ARG A 5 11.95 14.73 38.55
CA ARG A 5 12.06 14.63 37.09
C ARG A 5 10.66 14.38 36.49
N PRO A 6 10.27 15.06 35.39
CA PRO A 6 9.01 14.77 34.73
C PRO A 6 8.98 13.32 34.28
N ARG A 7 7.85 12.64 34.51
CA ARG A 7 7.59 11.29 34.01
C ARG A 7 7.76 11.32 32.49
N GLU A 8 8.63 10.47 31.97
CA GLU A 8 8.57 10.04 30.58
C GLU A 8 7.16 9.49 30.36
N GLU A 9 6.32 10.29 29.70
CA GLU A 9 5.06 9.79 29.17
C GLU A 9 5.44 8.83 28.06
N ASP A 10 5.44 7.55 28.40
CA ASP A 10 5.40 6.43 27.48
C ASP A 10 4.21 6.64 26.52
N ASN A 11 4.44 7.37 25.42
CA ASN A 11 3.50 7.45 24.32
C ASN A 11 3.51 6.10 23.61
N LYS A 12 2.82 5.12 24.21
CA LYS A 12 2.40 3.88 23.56
C LYS A 12 1.31 4.21 22.54
N ASP A 13 1.68 4.88 21.45
CA ASP A 13 0.91 4.88 20.20
C ASP A 13 1.11 3.54 19.47
N ASN A 14 0.80 2.43 20.14
CA ASN A 14 0.79 1.10 19.56
C ASN A 14 -0.58 0.80 18.94
N ARG A 15 -0.98 1.58 17.92
CA ARG A 15 -2.19 1.27 17.12
C ARG A 15 -1.98 1.47 15.63
N GLY A 16 -1.51 0.39 15.01
CA GLY A 16 -1.63 0.14 13.58
C GLY A 16 -0.32 -0.37 13.02
N GLU A 17 -0.25 -1.67 12.74
CA GLU A 17 0.87 -2.32 12.05
C GLU A 17 1.52 -1.38 11.02
N GLY A 18 2.71 -0.89 11.34
CA GLY A 18 3.42 0.10 10.54
C GLY A 18 3.71 -0.47 9.17
N GLY A 19 3.00 0.01 8.15
CA GLY A 19 3.33 -0.31 6.77
C GLY A 19 4.69 0.25 6.42
N ASN A 20 5.53 -0.54 5.75
CA ASN A 20 6.87 -0.09 5.38
C ASN A 20 6.77 1.13 4.43
N PRO A 21 7.53 2.21 4.68
CA PRO A 21 7.58 3.36 3.79
C PRO A 21 8.12 2.91 2.43
N ARG A 22 7.54 3.45 1.35
CA ARG A 22 7.86 3.02 -0.01
C ARG A 22 7.57 4.09 -1.03
N ILE A 23 8.31 4.04 -2.14
CA ILE A 23 8.16 4.94 -3.27
C ILE A 23 7.31 4.21 -4.32
N LEU A 24 6.22 4.85 -4.75
CA LEU A 24 5.34 4.32 -5.78
C LEU A 24 5.53 5.10 -7.07
N GLY A 25 5.62 4.40 -8.19
CA GLY A 25 5.52 5.01 -9.52
C GLY A 25 4.10 5.53 -9.73
N ILE A 26 3.95 6.84 -9.89
CA ILE A 26 2.66 7.50 -10.07
C ILE A 26 2.50 7.91 -11.54
N LEU A 27 1.28 7.82 -12.07
CA LEU A 27 0.95 8.27 -13.42
C LEU A 27 1.22 9.78 -13.59
N THR A 28 1.78 10.17 -14.74
CA THR A 28 2.02 11.58 -15.11
C THR A 28 0.75 12.42 -15.00
N LYS A 29 -0.41 11.85 -15.38
CA LYS A 29 -1.73 12.49 -15.21
C LYS A 29 -2.03 12.83 -13.75
N LEU A 30 -1.72 11.95 -12.80
CA LEU A 30 -1.95 12.24 -11.39
C LEU A 30 -1.01 13.34 -10.90
N ILE A 31 0.25 13.35 -11.34
CA ILE A 31 1.19 14.45 -11.03
C ILE A 31 0.63 15.78 -11.52
N GLY A 32 0.13 15.83 -12.76
CA GLY A 32 -0.54 17.02 -13.30
C GLY A 32 -1.73 17.48 -12.45
N MET A 33 -2.62 16.55 -12.08
CA MET A 33 -3.77 16.84 -11.22
C MET A 33 -3.37 17.34 -9.82
N LEU A 34 -2.31 16.78 -9.24
CA LEU A 34 -1.80 17.20 -7.93
C LEU A 34 -1.16 18.59 -7.98
N ASN A 35 -0.48 18.92 -9.08
CA ASN A 35 0.14 20.24 -9.28
C ASN A 35 -0.89 21.36 -9.45
N GLN A 36 -2.11 21.05 -9.89
CA GLN A 36 -3.21 22.01 -9.99
C GLN A 36 -3.86 22.34 -8.63
N LEU A 37 -3.58 21.56 -7.57
CA LEU A 37 -4.11 21.84 -6.25
C LEU A 37 -3.36 23.02 -5.60
N PRO A 38 -4.07 23.89 -4.84
CA PRO A 38 -3.42 25.02 -4.17
C PRO A 38 -2.46 24.54 -3.07
N ARG A 39 -1.17 24.85 -3.22
CA ARG A 39 -0.08 24.49 -2.31
C ARG A 39 0.01 25.45 -1.11
N ARG A 40 -0.99 25.41 -0.24
CA ARG A 40 -1.07 26.28 0.96
C ARG A 40 -0.35 25.72 2.19
N TYR A 41 0.04 24.46 2.15
CA TYR A 41 0.59 23.71 3.28
C TYR A 41 1.68 22.74 2.80
N GLU A 42 2.52 22.29 3.73
CA GLU A 42 3.62 21.35 3.45
C GLU A 42 3.13 20.02 2.83
N LYS A 43 2.00 19.48 3.29
CA LYS A 43 1.41 18.24 2.76
C LYS A 43 0.20 18.55 1.89
N ILE A 44 0.04 17.76 0.82
CA ILE A 44 -1.01 17.91 -0.20
C ILE A 44 -2.42 17.90 0.42
N PHE A 45 -2.66 17.04 1.41
CA PHE A 45 -3.98 16.86 2.03
C PHE A 45 -4.13 17.55 3.40
N SER A 46 -3.23 18.47 3.77
CA SER A 46 -3.27 19.18 5.06
C SER A 46 -4.52 20.04 5.29
N ARG A 47 -5.33 20.30 4.26
CA ARG A 47 -6.62 20.98 4.41
C ARG A 47 -7.56 20.25 5.38
N TYR A 48 -7.43 18.93 5.52
CA TYR A 48 -8.28 18.14 6.39
C TYR A 48 -7.67 18.01 7.79
N LYS A 49 -8.39 18.50 8.82
CA LYS A 49 -7.98 18.38 10.23
C LYS A 49 -7.82 16.93 10.73
N SER A 50 -8.44 15.96 10.06
CA SER A 50 -8.43 14.54 10.45
C SER A 50 -8.69 13.64 9.25
N LEU A 51 -8.13 12.42 9.27
CA LEU A 51 -8.40 11.38 8.28
C LEU A 51 -9.90 11.04 8.19
N LYS A 52 -10.64 11.17 9.29
CA LYS A 52 -12.10 10.99 9.30
C LYS A 52 -12.81 11.99 8.39
N ASN A 53 -12.32 13.23 8.34
CA ASN A 53 -12.90 14.27 7.48
C ASN A 53 -12.59 13.99 6.00
N LEU A 54 -11.37 13.56 5.70
CA LEU A 54 -11.00 13.13 4.34
C LEU A 54 -11.91 11.98 3.87
N ARG A 55 -12.10 10.94 4.70
CA ARG A 55 -13.01 9.83 4.40
C ARG A 55 -14.44 10.30 4.15
N ARG A 56 -14.98 11.18 4.99
CA ARG A 56 -16.32 11.76 4.80
C ARG A 56 -16.45 12.52 3.49
N THR A 57 -15.41 13.23 3.06
CA THR A 57 -15.44 13.91 1.76
C THR A 57 -15.45 12.92 0.61
N PHE A 58 -14.66 11.85 0.67
CA PHE A 58 -14.70 10.76 -0.30
C PHE A 58 -16.09 10.14 -0.38
N ASP A 59 -16.68 9.74 0.76
CA ASP A 59 -18.01 9.13 0.81
C ASP A 59 -19.08 10.05 0.20
N ARG A 60 -18.97 11.37 0.40
CA ARG A 60 -19.88 12.36 -0.20
C ARG A 60 -19.76 12.43 -1.71
N GLN A 61 -18.54 12.39 -2.25
CA GLN A 61 -18.32 12.37 -3.70
C GLN A 61 -18.85 11.06 -4.30
N THR A 62 -18.57 9.93 -3.66
CA THR A 62 -19.08 8.62 -4.11
C THR A 62 -20.61 8.59 -4.13
N LYS A 63 -21.29 9.15 -3.11
CA LYS A 63 -22.76 9.30 -3.10
C LYS A 63 -23.28 10.15 -4.26
N ARG A 64 -22.64 11.28 -4.54
CA ARG A 64 -23.02 12.16 -5.66
C ARG A 64 -22.90 11.44 -7.00
N ILE A 65 -21.80 10.70 -7.20
CA ILE A 65 -21.56 9.94 -8.43
C ILE A 65 -22.58 8.79 -8.54
N ALA A 66 -22.84 8.06 -7.45
CA ALA A 66 -23.84 6.99 -7.41
C ALA A 66 -25.23 7.49 -7.81
N HIS A 67 -25.65 8.64 -7.27
CA HIS A 67 -26.91 9.27 -7.63
C HIS A 67 -26.93 9.73 -9.08
N ARG A 68 -25.86 10.40 -9.55
CA ARG A 68 -25.76 10.88 -10.93
C ARG A 68 -25.79 9.77 -11.97
N LEU A 69 -25.19 8.61 -11.67
CA LEU A 69 -25.12 7.46 -12.57
C LEU A 69 -26.26 6.44 -12.35
N GLY A 70 -27.15 6.66 -11.38
CA GLY A 70 -28.20 5.70 -11.02
C GLY A 70 -27.68 4.35 -10.53
N ASN A 71 -26.42 4.27 -10.07
CA ASN A 71 -25.77 3.00 -9.72
C ASN A 71 -25.44 2.95 -8.21
N PRO A 72 -26.27 2.28 -7.38
CA PRO A 72 -26.06 2.19 -5.94
C PRO A 72 -24.85 1.33 -5.56
N ARG A 73 -24.31 0.49 -6.46
CA ARG A 73 -23.14 -0.37 -6.18
C ARG A 73 -21.89 0.45 -5.87
N LEU A 74 -21.82 1.68 -6.37
CA LEU A 74 -20.71 2.59 -6.11
C LEU A 74 -20.58 2.94 -4.61
N LEU A 75 -21.67 2.88 -3.85
CA LEU A 75 -21.65 3.12 -2.41
C LEU A 75 -20.85 2.06 -1.62
N ARG A 76 -20.63 0.89 -2.22
CA ARG A 76 -19.83 -0.21 -1.64
C ARG A 76 -18.32 -0.03 -1.83
N ILE A 77 -17.91 0.98 -2.60
CA ILE A 77 -16.50 1.24 -2.88
C ILE A 77 -15.89 2.08 -1.76
N HIS A 78 -14.96 1.50 -1.02
CA HIS A 78 -14.16 2.17 0.00
C HIS A 78 -12.66 2.12 -0.34
N PHE A 79 -11.83 2.83 0.42
CA PHE A 79 -10.37 2.81 0.23
C PHE A 79 -9.78 1.39 0.31
N HIS A 80 -10.30 0.55 1.21
CA HIS A 80 -9.90 -0.85 1.29
C HIS A 80 -10.26 -1.61 0.01
N THR A 81 -11.46 -1.39 -0.55
CA THR A 81 -11.88 -1.99 -1.82
C THR A 81 -10.94 -1.61 -2.96
N LEU A 82 -10.57 -0.33 -3.09
CA LEU A 82 -9.63 0.14 -4.11
C LEU A 82 -8.24 -0.48 -3.94
N ARG A 83 -7.77 -0.58 -2.69
CA ARG A 83 -6.49 -1.20 -2.35
C ARG A 83 -6.49 -2.69 -2.69
N HIS A 84 -7.53 -3.42 -2.31
CA HIS A 84 -7.70 -4.83 -2.60
C HIS A 84 -7.77 -5.07 -4.11
N TRP A 85 -8.56 -4.26 -4.83
CA TRP A 85 -8.65 -4.34 -6.29
C TRP A 85 -7.29 -4.15 -6.95
N LYS A 86 -6.51 -3.14 -6.55
CA LYS A 86 -5.15 -2.94 -7.10
C LYS A 86 -4.25 -4.14 -6.80
N ALA A 87 -4.33 -4.71 -5.60
CA ALA A 87 -3.57 -5.90 -5.23
C ALA A 87 -3.89 -7.11 -6.12
N THR A 88 -5.18 -7.39 -6.30
CA THR A 88 -5.68 -8.48 -7.14
C THR A 88 -5.27 -8.29 -8.60
N MET A 89 -5.40 -7.08 -9.15
CA MET A 89 -4.99 -6.79 -10.53
C MET A 89 -3.47 -6.88 -10.72
N GLU A 90 -2.69 -6.45 -9.74
CA GLU A 90 -1.24 -6.55 -9.79
C GLU A 90 -0.78 -8.01 -9.71
N TYR A 91 -1.40 -8.79 -8.82
CA TYR A 91 -1.17 -10.24 -8.73
C TYR A 91 -1.55 -10.96 -10.02
N TYR A 92 -2.69 -10.62 -10.64
CA TYR A 92 -3.09 -11.18 -11.92
C TYR A 92 -2.07 -10.87 -13.02
N ARG A 93 -1.53 -9.64 -13.04
CA ARG A 93 -0.55 -9.19 -14.05
C ARG A 93 0.82 -9.85 -13.89
N THR A 94 1.34 -9.95 -12.66
CA THR A 94 2.72 -10.40 -12.41
C THR A 94 2.81 -11.85 -11.96
N LYS A 95 1.71 -12.43 -11.48
CA LYS A 95 1.63 -13.76 -10.83
C LYS A 95 2.63 -13.92 -9.68
N ASP A 96 3.03 -12.79 -9.08
CA ASP A 96 4.05 -12.73 -8.04
C ASP A 96 3.53 -12.04 -6.79
N ILE A 97 3.29 -12.84 -5.75
CA ILE A 97 2.76 -12.34 -4.49
C ILE A 97 3.78 -11.48 -3.72
N LEU A 98 5.09 -11.71 -3.88
CA LEU A 98 6.13 -10.94 -3.19
C LEU A 98 6.21 -9.51 -3.74
N HIS A 99 6.11 -9.35 -5.06
CA HIS A 99 5.97 -8.05 -5.70
C HIS A 99 4.74 -7.28 -5.21
N VAL A 100 3.61 -7.97 -5.02
CA VAL A 100 2.38 -7.37 -4.47
C VAL A 100 2.56 -6.99 -3.00
N MET A 101 3.27 -7.80 -2.20
CA MET A 101 3.64 -7.48 -0.82
C MET A 101 4.46 -6.20 -0.74
N GLU A 102 5.44 -6.02 -1.61
CA GLU A 102 6.28 -4.82 -1.65
C GLU A 102 5.45 -3.57 -2.02
N ILE A 103 4.60 -3.66 -3.05
CA ILE A 103 3.70 -2.57 -3.46
C ILE A 103 2.70 -2.19 -2.37
N LEU A 104 2.21 -3.16 -1.60
CA LEU A 104 1.29 -2.92 -0.49
C LEU A 104 2.00 -2.64 0.83
N GLY A 105 3.29 -2.92 0.96
CA GLY A 105 4.09 -2.81 2.19
C GLY A 105 3.40 -3.34 3.44
N HIS A 106 2.62 -4.41 3.31
CA HIS A 106 1.91 -5.10 4.40
C HIS A 106 2.33 -6.58 4.40
N LYS A 107 2.38 -7.20 5.58
CA LYS A 107 2.71 -8.63 5.74
C LYS A 107 1.57 -9.58 5.30
N ASN A 108 0.31 -9.13 5.33
CA ASN A 108 -0.87 -9.98 5.12
C ASN A 108 -1.54 -9.76 3.74
N THR A 109 -0.87 -10.13 2.64
CA THR A 109 -1.43 -10.05 1.27
C THR A 109 -1.99 -11.37 0.73
N LEU A 110 -1.87 -12.46 1.47
CA LEU A 110 -2.34 -13.79 1.05
C LEU A 110 -3.87 -13.88 0.88
N ILE A 111 -4.62 -12.87 1.31
CA ILE A 111 -6.08 -12.81 1.15
C ILE A 111 -6.50 -12.71 -0.34
N TYR A 112 -5.61 -12.24 -1.22
CA TYR A 112 -5.97 -11.97 -2.63
C TYR A 112 -5.82 -13.16 -3.58
N THR A 113 -5.08 -14.20 -3.19
CA THR A 113 -4.76 -15.34 -4.06
C THR A 113 -5.98 -16.18 -4.47
N PRO A 114 -7.01 -16.44 -3.62
CA PRO A 114 -8.14 -17.26 -4.03
C PRO A 114 -9.13 -16.54 -4.96
N LEU A 115 -9.04 -15.20 -5.06
CA LEU A 115 -9.99 -14.37 -5.83
C LEU A 115 -9.64 -14.29 -7.31
N VAL A 116 -8.46 -14.76 -7.71
CA VAL A 116 -7.99 -14.71 -9.10
C VAL A 116 -8.18 -16.07 -9.75
N LYS A 117 -9.11 -16.14 -10.71
CA LYS A 117 -9.23 -17.28 -11.63
C LYS A 117 -8.34 -17.00 -12.83
N PHE A 118 -7.28 -17.80 -12.97
CA PHE A 118 -6.44 -17.80 -14.17
C PHE A 118 -7.17 -18.62 -15.24
N GLU A 119 -7.21 -18.14 -16.48
CA GLU A 119 -7.78 -18.92 -17.59
C GLU A 119 -6.73 -19.87 -18.17
N GLU A 120 -7.15 -21.04 -18.67
CA GLU A 120 -6.24 -22.01 -19.30
C GLU A 120 -5.53 -21.38 -20.51
N GLY A 121 -4.20 -21.24 -20.43
CA GLY A 121 -3.38 -20.50 -21.40
C GLY A 121 -2.55 -19.37 -20.78
N ASP A 122 -2.76 -19.09 -19.49
CA ASP A 122 -2.06 -18.06 -18.76
C ASP A 122 -0.55 -18.38 -18.61
N LYS A 123 0.29 -17.77 -19.45
CA LYS A 123 1.77 -17.85 -19.49
C LYS A 123 2.39 -18.22 -18.13
N PHE A 124 3.04 -19.39 -18.08
CA PHE A 124 3.80 -19.84 -16.92
C PHE A 124 5.02 -18.94 -16.70
N ILE A 125 5.26 -18.53 -15.45
CA ILE A 125 6.45 -17.77 -15.06
C ILE A 125 7.36 -18.69 -14.26
N CYS A 126 8.43 -19.18 -14.88
CA CYS A 126 9.48 -19.92 -14.20
C CYS A 126 10.48 -18.92 -13.60
N LYS A 127 10.51 -18.77 -12.27
CA LYS A 127 11.57 -18.02 -11.58
C LYS A 127 12.68 -18.98 -11.19
N VAL A 128 13.87 -18.77 -11.75
CA VAL A 128 15.07 -19.54 -11.38
C VAL A 128 15.64 -18.98 -10.08
N ALA A 129 15.76 -19.83 -9.06
CA ALA A 129 16.47 -19.48 -7.84
C ALA A 129 17.96 -19.36 -8.15
N ARG A 130 18.54 -18.17 -8.01
CA ARG A 130 20.00 -18.02 -7.97
C ARG A 130 20.46 -18.48 -6.59
N ASN A 131 21.23 -19.57 -6.55
CA ASN A 131 21.96 -19.95 -5.34
C ASN A 131 22.87 -18.77 -4.94
N PRO A 132 22.91 -18.37 -3.66
CA PRO A 132 24.00 -17.52 -3.19
C PRO A 132 25.30 -18.25 -3.52
N LYS A 133 26.23 -17.54 -4.19
CA LYS A 133 27.56 -18.07 -4.50
C LYS A 133 28.13 -18.65 -3.20
N GLY A 134 28.43 -19.95 -3.22
CA GLY A 134 29.12 -20.59 -2.12
C GLY A 134 30.41 -19.81 -1.86
N ASP A 135 30.56 -19.37 -0.62
CA ASP A 135 31.82 -18.84 -0.11
C ASP A 135 32.87 -19.94 -0.25
N SER A 136 33.60 -19.90 -1.37
CA SER A 136 34.80 -20.69 -1.62
C SER A 136 35.97 -20.01 -0.89
N GLY A 137 35.85 -19.95 0.42
CA GLY A 137 36.91 -19.56 1.35
C GLY A 137 37.50 -20.81 2.01
N ALA A 138 37.94 -21.79 1.22
CA ALA A 138 38.71 -22.90 1.74
C ALA A 138 40.08 -22.37 2.19
N HIS A 139 40.21 -22.10 3.49
CA HIS A 139 41.48 -21.84 4.14
C HIS A 139 42.35 -23.10 3.98
N ARG A 140 43.27 -23.07 3.01
CA ARG A 140 44.32 -24.10 2.90
C ARG A 140 45.21 -23.95 4.12
N GLY A 141 45.20 -24.95 4.99
CA GLY A 141 46.31 -25.20 5.89
C GLY A 141 47.58 -25.44 5.07
N GLY A 142 48.69 -24.88 5.53
CA GLY A 142 49.99 -25.01 4.89
C GLY A 142 51.08 -24.36 5.72
N LEU A 143 51.65 -25.19 6.59
CA LEU A 143 52.95 -25.12 7.30
C LEU A 143 53.17 -23.97 8.30
#